data_AF-A0A3D4TCZ8-F1
#
_entry.id   AF-A0A3D4TCZ8-F1
#
_cell.length_a   1.000
_cell.length_b   1.000
_cell.length_c   1.000
_cell.angle_alpha   90.00
_cell.angle_beta   90.00
_cell.angle_gamma   90.00
#
_symmetry.space_group_name_H-M   'P 1'
#
loop_
_entity.id
_entity.type
_entity.pdbx_description
1 polymer ?
#
loop_
_entity_poly.entity_id
_entity_poly.type
_entity_poly.pdbx_seq_one_letter_code
_entity_poly.pdbx_strand_id
1 'polypeptide(L)'
;MISIITEIYAFSLARKGVINSLHYNIYNIFEVNIYLLILSNLLSGTFSRKAITIFIIVFNAIAITRLLFINDPNEFDSLAYAIGCFFVCCSCTFYYYELFTIQYAVNLIREPSFWLVTALFFYFVVGVPIYGVLFQMDDPSSIILADYMVIINSVNFISYFLINIALVCQIRYNKPITLR
;
A
#
# COMPACT_ATOMS: atom_id res chain seq x y z
N MET A 1 11.79 4.80 5.03
CA MET A 1 12.66 5.99 4.77
C MET A 1 12.06 6.90 3.72
N ILE A 2 11.62 6.41 2.55
CA ILE A 2 11.00 7.27 1.52
C ILE A 2 9.71 7.94 2.04
N SER A 3 8.81 7.20 2.71
CA SER A 3 7.58 7.76 3.29
C SER A 3 7.83 8.88 4.32
N ILE A 4 8.84 8.71 5.18
CA ILE A 4 9.20 9.70 6.20
C ILE A 4 9.73 10.98 5.56
N ILE A 5 10.52 10.84 4.48
CA ILE A 5 11.04 12.00 3.73
C ILE A 5 9.88 12.75 3.08
N THR A 6 8.92 12.03 2.48
CA THR A 6 7.75 12.66 1.87
C THR A 6 6.85 13.33 2.89
N GLU A 7 6.64 12.74 4.07
CA GLU A 7 5.88 13.37 5.16
C GLU A 7 6.55 14.65 5.67
N ILE A 8 7.86 14.62 5.93
CA ILE A 8 8.62 15.80 6.39
C ILE A 8 8.57 16.91 5.32
N TYR A 9 8.75 16.55 4.05
CA TYR A 9 8.72 17.51 2.95
C TYR A 9 7.32 18.09 2.74
N ALA A 10 6.28 17.25 2.75
CA ALA A 10 4.89 17.67 2.62
C ALA A 10 4.44 18.54 3.80
N PHE A 11 4.90 18.25 5.02
CA PHE A 11 4.66 19.07 6.20
C PHE A 11 5.34 20.45 6.09
N SER A 12 6.55 20.49 5.55
CA SER A 12 7.27 21.74 5.27
C SER A 12 6.54 22.62 4.23
N LEU A 13 6.00 22.00 3.17
CA LEU A 13 5.17 22.67 2.16
C LEU A 13 3.84 23.17 2.74
N ALA A 14 3.18 22.35 3.56
CA ALA A 14 1.92 22.71 4.22
C ALA A 14 2.10 23.93 5.14
N ARG A 15 3.22 24.01 5.88
CA ARG A 15 3.57 25.20 6.68
C ARG A 15 3.74 26.47 5.85
N LYS A 16 4.07 26.36 4.57
CA LYS A 16 4.20 27.48 3.63
C LYS A 16 2.89 27.78 2.87
N GLY A 17 1.80 27.08 3.16
CA GLY A 17 0.52 27.22 2.46
C GLY A 17 0.56 26.74 1.01
N VAL A 18 1.56 25.95 0.62
CA VAL A 18 1.71 25.44 -0.74
C VAL A 18 0.94 24.13 -0.88
N ILE A 19 0.09 24.03 -1.90
CA ILE A 19 -0.62 22.81 -2.25
C ILE A 19 0.41 21.71 -2.57
N ASN A 20 0.29 20.58 -1.89
CA ASN A 20 1.25 19.47 -1.96
C ASN A 20 0.68 18.22 -2.67
N SER A 21 -0.50 18.33 -3.28
CA SER A 21 -1.20 17.23 -3.96
C SER A 21 -0.38 16.58 -5.07
N LEU A 22 0.29 17.37 -5.91
CA LEU A 22 1.17 16.84 -6.96
C LEU A 22 2.29 15.96 -6.39
N HIS A 23 2.88 16.38 -5.27
CA HIS A 23 3.93 15.60 -4.61
C HIS A 23 3.39 14.26 -4.12
N TYR A 24 2.20 14.25 -3.50
CA TYR A 24 1.55 13.02 -3.07
C TYR A 24 1.13 12.12 -4.23
N ASN A 25 0.64 12.69 -5.33
CA ASN A 25 0.27 11.92 -6.52
C ASN A 25 1.49 11.21 -7.13
N ILE A 26 2.62 11.91 -7.24
CA ILE A 26 3.88 11.32 -7.72
C ILE A 26 4.38 10.26 -6.74
N TYR A 27 4.37 10.57 -5.43
CA TYR A 27 4.78 9.62 -4.39
C TYR A 27 3.95 8.33 -4.43
N ASN A 28 2.62 8.44 -4.57
CA ASN A 28 1.72 7.30 -4.66
C ASN A 28 2.08 6.37 -5.83
N ILE A 29 2.43 6.92 -7.00
CA ILE A 29 2.89 6.11 -8.14
C ILE A 29 4.12 5.30 -7.74
N PHE A 30 5.13 5.91 -7.15
CA PHE A 30 6.33 5.20 -6.72
C PHE A 30 6.04 4.17 -5.61
N GLU A 31 5.24 4.54 -4.63
CA GLU A 31 4.91 3.72 -3.48
C GLU A 31 4.22 2.41 -3.90
N VAL A 32 3.16 2.50 -4.70
CA VAL A 32 2.43 1.32 -5.20
C VAL A 32 3.35 0.42 -6.02
N ASN A 33 4.18 1.00 -6.89
CA ASN A 33 5.15 0.22 -7.67
C ASN A 33 6.15 -0.54 -6.79
N ILE A 34 6.68 0.11 -5.75
CA ILE A 34 7.62 -0.52 -4.81
C ILE A 34 6.94 -1.71 -4.11
N TYR A 35 5.72 -1.54 -3.62
CA TYR A 35 5.00 -2.63 -2.95
C TYR A 35 4.67 -3.79 -3.90
N LEU A 36 4.23 -3.51 -5.12
CA LEU A 36 4.00 -4.54 -6.14
C LEU A 36 5.29 -5.31 -6.47
N LEU A 37 6.43 -4.62 -6.61
CA LEU A 37 7.73 -5.26 -6.83
C LEU A 37 8.16 -6.12 -5.66
N ILE A 38 7.98 -5.64 -4.42
CA ILE A 38 8.24 -6.43 -3.21
C ILE A 38 7.38 -7.70 -3.25
N LEU A 39 6.07 -7.60 -3.47
CA LEU A 39 5.17 -8.75 -3.52
C LEU A 39 5.54 -9.74 -4.65
N SER A 40 5.92 -9.24 -5.84
CA SER A 40 6.39 -10.09 -6.95
C SER A 40 7.66 -10.87 -6.61
N ASN A 41 8.54 -10.30 -5.78
CA ASN A 41 9.75 -10.99 -5.30
C ASN A 41 9.46 -11.99 -4.19
N LEU A 42 8.36 -11.82 -3.44
CA LEU A 42 7.92 -12.78 -2.45
C LEU A 42 7.33 -14.03 -3.07
N LEU A 43 6.73 -13.95 -4.26
CA LEU A 43 6.05 -15.07 -4.91
C LEU A 43 7.00 -16.04 -5.61
N SER A 44 6.60 -17.31 -5.63
CA SER A 44 7.33 -18.39 -6.31
C SER A 44 6.72 -18.70 -7.69
N GLY A 45 5.41 -18.54 -7.84
CA GLY A 45 4.65 -18.89 -9.04
C GLY A 45 4.93 -17.96 -10.22
N THR A 46 5.27 -18.55 -11.38
CA THR A 46 5.49 -17.78 -12.62
C THR A 46 4.23 -17.09 -13.11
N PHE A 47 3.05 -17.67 -12.87
CA PHE A 47 1.76 -17.07 -13.16
C PHE A 47 1.51 -15.81 -12.33
N SER A 48 1.59 -15.92 -10.99
CA SER A 48 1.34 -14.81 -10.06
C SER A 48 2.30 -13.65 -10.29
N ARG A 49 3.59 -13.94 -10.52
CA ARG A 49 4.59 -12.91 -10.85
C ARG A 49 4.29 -12.19 -12.16
N LYS A 50 3.87 -12.91 -13.21
CA LYS A 50 3.44 -12.31 -14.48
C LYS A 50 2.20 -11.43 -14.29
N ALA A 51 1.23 -11.87 -13.48
CA ALA A 51 0.04 -11.08 -13.17
C ALA A 51 0.41 -9.76 -12.48
N ILE A 52 1.33 -9.78 -11.50
CA ILE A 52 1.81 -8.56 -10.85
C ILE A 52 2.54 -7.65 -11.83
N THR A 53 3.36 -8.19 -12.73
CA THR A 53 4.00 -7.37 -13.78
C THR A 53 2.96 -6.67 -14.66
N ILE A 54 1.87 -7.35 -15.00
CA ILE A 54 0.74 -6.73 -15.72
C ILE A 54 0.11 -5.63 -14.86
N PHE A 55 -0.13 -5.87 -13.56
CA PHE A 55 -0.65 -4.84 -12.66
C PHE A 55 0.23 -3.60 -12.61
N ILE A 56 1.55 -3.76 -12.55
CA ILE A 56 2.51 -2.66 -12.60
C ILE A 56 2.33 -1.85 -13.88
N ILE A 57 2.30 -2.50 -15.05
CA ILE A 57 2.17 -1.81 -16.34
C ILE A 57 0.83 -1.08 -16.42
N VAL A 58 -0.27 -1.76 -16.08
CA VAL A 58 -1.63 -1.21 -16.14
C VAL A 58 -1.79 -0.04 -15.17
N PHE A 59 -1.31 -0.18 -13.93
CA PHE A 59 -1.35 0.88 -12.93
C PHE A 59 -0.60 2.13 -13.39
N ASN A 60 0.65 1.99 -13.85
CA ASN A 60 1.42 3.14 -14.32
C ASN A 60 0.75 3.81 -15.53
N ALA A 61 0.23 3.04 -16.48
CA ALA A 61 -0.49 3.58 -17.62
C ALA A 61 -1.70 4.42 -17.17
N ILE A 62 -2.51 3.90 -16.24
CA ILE A 62 -3.67 4.62 -15.70
C ILE A 62 -3.23 5.85 -14.91
N ALA A 63 -2.32 5.71 -13.94
CA ALA A 63 -1.93 6.78 -13.03
C ALA A 63 -1.22 7.93 -13.75
N ILE A 64 -0.31 7.63 -14.69
CA ILE A 64 0.37 8.66 -15.49
C ILE A 64 -0.61 9.36 -16.42
N THR A 65 -1.51 8.61 -17.08
CA THR A 65 -2.52 9.22 -17.95
C THR A 65 -3.43 10.15 -17.16
N ARG A 66 -3.86 9.74 -15.96
CA ARG A 66 -4.70 10.56 -15.11
C ARG A 66 -3.97 11.81 -14.62
N LEU A 67 -2.74 11.66 -14.15
CA LEU A 67 -1.91 12.76 -13.65
C LEU A 67 -1.62 13.82 -14.72
N LEU A 68 -1.43 13.43 -15.98
CA LEU A 68 -1.05 14.35 -17.05
C LEU A 68 -2.24 14.93 -17.84
N PHE A 69 -3.36 14.19 -17.97
CA PHE A 69 -4.42 14.55 -18.90
C PHE A 69 -5.81 14.69 -18.29
N ILE A 70 -6.07 14.17 -17.08
CA ILE A 70 -7.44 14.06 -16.54
C ILE A 70 -7.60 14.86 -15.24
N ASN A 71 -6.71 14.67 -14.27
CA ASN A 71 -6.83 15.25 -12.94
C ASN A 71 -6.07 16.59 -12.84
N ASP A 72 -6.58 17.52 -12.03
CA ASP A 72 -5.84 18.74 -11.69
C ASP A 72 -4.60 18.37 -10.84
N PRO A 73 -3.38 18.83 -11.18
CA PRO A 73 -2.18 18.60 -10.38
C PRO A 73 -2.30 19.08 -8.92
N ASN A 74 -3.19 20.02 -8.64
CA ASN A 74 -3.45 20.58 -7.32
C ASN A 74 -4.42 19.73 -6.49
N GLU A 75 -5.02 18.70 -7.07
CA GLU A 75 -5.94 17.79 -6.38
C GLU A 75 -5.32 16.41 -6.20
N PHE A 76 -5.61 15.77 -5.06
CA PHE A 76 -5.17 14.41 -4.81
C PHE A 76 -5.97 13.43 -5.68
N ASP A 77 -5.29 12.58 -6.44
CA ASP A 77 -5.96 11.59 -7.30
C ASP A 77 -6.36 10.35 -6.48
N SER A 78 -7.45 10.51 -5.74
CA SER A 78 -8.06 9.46 -4.89
C SER A 78 -8.39 8.20 -5.67
N LEU A 79 -8.80 8.32 -6.94
CA LEU A 79 -9.13 7.18 -7.79
C LEU A 79 -7.87 6.41 -8.22
N ALA A 80 -6.81 7.09 -8.64
CA ALA A 80 -5.53 6.42 -8.91
C ALA A 80 -4.99 5.72 -7.65
N TYR A 81 -5.10 6.36 -6.49
CA TYR A 81 -4.75 5.74 -5.20
C TYR A 81 -5.57 4.46 -4.94
N ALA A 82 -6.90 4.51 -5.07
CA ALA A 82 -7.77 3.36 -4.85
C ALA A 82 -7.47 2.20 -5.82
N ILE A 83 -7.18 2.48 -7.09
CA ILE A 83 -6.77 1.47 -8.08
C ILE A 83 -5.45 0.83 -7.67
N GLY A 84 -4.47 1.63 -7.23
CA GLY A 84 -3.20 1.13 -6.71
C GLY A 84 -3.39 0.21 -5.50
N CYS A 85 -4.22 0.62 -4.54
CA CYS A 85 -4.59 -0.21 -3.39
C CYS A 85 -5.20 -1.54 -3.81
N PHE A 86 -6.12 -1.53 -4.78
CA PHE A 86 -6.76 -2.74 -5.31
C PHE A 86 -5.72 -3.72 -5.88
N PHE A 87 -4.79 -3.26 -6.72
CA PHE A 87 -3.75 -4.13 -7.27
C PHE A 87 -2.81 -4.70 -6.20
N VAL A 88 -2.46 -3.92 -5.19
CA VAL A 88 -1.68 -4.40 -4.04
C VAL A 88 -2.47 -5.48 -3.28
N CYS A 89 -3.76 -5.26 -3.03
CA CYS A 89 -4.61 -6.24 -2.36
C CYS A 89 -4.71 -7.56 -3.14
N CYS A 90 -4.93 -7.50 -4.47
CA CYS A 90 -4.92 -8.68 -5.33
C CYS A 90 -3.59 -9.43 -5.26
N SER A 91 -2.47 -8.69 -5.23
CA SER A 91 -1.13 -9.25 -5.13
C SER A 91 -0.88 -9.95 -3.79
N CYS A 92 -1.37 -9.38 -2.68
CA CYS A 92 -1.40 -10.03 -1.37
C CYS A 92 -2.24 -11.32 -1.39
N THR A 93 -3.38 -11.32 -2.08
CA THR A 93 -4.21 -12.53 -2.24
C THR A 93 -3.47 -13.64 -2.98
N PHE A 94 -2.69 -13.32 -4.03
CA PHE A 94 -1.84 -14.31 -4.69
C PHE A 94 -0.79 -14.91 -3.73
N TYR A 95 -0.22 -14.09 -2.84
CA TYR A 95 0.71 -14.57 -1.83
C TYR A 95 0.04 -15.56 -0.87
N TYR A 96 -1.15 -15.24 -0.35
CA TYR A 96 -1.87 -16.17 0.53
C TYR A 96 -2.28 -17.44 -0.20
N TYR A 97 -2.73 -17.33 -1.45
CA TYR A 97 -3.06 -18.49 -2.27
C TYR A 97 -1.84 -19.42 -2.42
N GLU A 98 -0.68 -18.89 -2.82
CA GLU A 98 0.55 -19.70 -2.91
C GLU A 98 0.90 -20.31 -1.55
N LEU A 99 0.90 -19.52 -0.48
CA LEU A 99 1.23 -19.97 0.88
C LEU A 99 0.35 -21.14 1.35
N PHE A 100 -0.96 -21.09 1.08
CA PHE A 100 -1.91 -22.14 1.50
C PHE A 100 -1.94 -23.35 0.56
N THR A 101 -1.38 -23.25 -0.64
CA THR A 101 -1.25 -24.39 -1.58
C THR A 101 0.05 -25.18 -1.38
N ILE A 102 0.97 -24.69 -0.54
CA ILE A 102 2.21 -25.40 -0.21
C ILE A 102 1.90 -26.72 0.51
N GLN A 103 2.50 -27.81 0.05
CA GLN A 103 2.23 -29.17 0.55
C GLN A 103 2.90 -29.50 1.90
N TYR A 104 3.81 -28.66 2.39
CA TYR A 104 4.50 -28.86 3.67
C TYR A 104 4.03 -27.87 4.73
N ALA A 105 4.10 -28.29 6.00
CA ALA A 105 3.68 -27.47 7.13
C ALA A 105 4.61 -26.26 7.31
N VAL A 106 4.10 -25.06 7.05
CA VAL A 106 4.77 -23.79 7.33
C VAL A 106 4.27 -23.26 8.68
N ASN A 107 5.18 -22.91 9.58
CA ASN A 107 4.81 -22.20 10.80
C ASN A 107 4.63 -20.69 10.50
N LEU A 108 3.40 -20.31 10.16
CA LEU A 108 3.00 -18.95 9.76
C LEU A 108 3.45 -17.87 10.76
N ILE A 109 3.35 -18.16 12.06
CA ILE A 109 3.71 -17.20 13.13
C ILE A 109 5.20 -16.87 13.09
N ARG A 110 6.04 -17.76 12.58
CA ARG A 110 7.50 -17.56 12.47
C ARG A 110 7.92 -17.03 11.10
N GLU A 111 6.99 -16.81 10.19
CA GLU A 111 7.29 -16.46 8.80
C GLU A 111 7.24 -14.93 8.62
N PRO A 112 8.39 -14.25 8.43
CA PRO A 112 8.41 -12.79 8.37
C PRO A 112 7.62 -12.25 7.16
N SER A 113 7.68 -12.96 6.03
CA SER A 113 6.93 -12.64 4.81
C SER A 113 5.41 -12.60 5.06
N PHE A 114 4.90 -13.52 5.88
CA PHE A 114 3.47 -13.57 6.21
C PHE A 114 3.01 -12.31 6.94
N TRP A 115 3.77 -11.88 7.96
CA TRP A 115 3.47 -10.67 8.73
C TRP A 115 3.59 -9.40 7.90
N LEU A 116 4.60 -9.31 7.02
CA LEU A 116 4.78 -8.18 6.11
C LEU A 116 3.58 -8.07 5.14
N VAL A 117 3.21 -9.17 4.49
CA VAL A 117 2.07 -9.18 3.54
C VAL A 117 0.75 -8.90 4.25
N THR A 118 0.58 -9.38 5.49
CA THR A 118 -0.59 -9.07 6.33
C THR A 118 -0.67 -7.59 6.65
N ALA A 119 0.43 -6.96 7.03
CA ALA A 119 0.49 -5.53 7.29
C ALA A 119 0.07 -4.70 6.07
N LEU A 120 0.59 -5.07 4.88
CA LEU A 120 0.26 -4.42 3.61
C LEU A 120 -1.21 -4.63 3.24
N PHE A 121 -1.71 -5.87 3.37
CA PHE A 121 -3.10 -6.18 3.05
C PHE A 121 -4.07 -5.35 3.89
N PHE A 122 -3.89 -5.30 5.21
CA PHE A 122 -4.73 -4.48 6.08
C PHE A 122 -4.64 -2.98 5.76
N TYR A 123 -3.44 -2.46 5.52
CA TYR A 123 -3.25 -1.05 5.17
C TYR A 123 -4.01 -0.69 3.89
N PHE A 124 -3.81 -1.45 2.83
CA PHE A 124 -4.35 -1.15 1.51
C PHE A 124 -5.84 -1.48 1.38
N VAL A 125 -6.36 -2.52 2.04
CA VAL A 125 -7.80 -2.84 2.04
C VAL A 125 -8.59 -1.71 2.69
N VAL A 126 -8.11 -1.18 3.82
CA VAL A 126 -8.82 -0.08 4.51
C VAL A 126 -8.56 1.26 3.84
N GLY A 127 -7.44 1.43 3.13
CA GLY A 127 -7.18 2.60 2.29
C GLY A 127 -8.23 2.81 1.19
N VAL A 128 -8.75 1.75 0.57
CA VAL A 128 -9.76 1.86 -0.51
C VAL A 128 -11.02 2.62 -0.07
N PRO A 129 -11.77 2.21 0.97
CA PRO A 129 -12.95 2.93 1.40
C PRO A 129 -12.62 4.31 1.96
N ILE A 130 -11.48 4.48 2.64
CA ILE A 130 -11.09 5.78 3.19
C ILE A 130 -10.94 6.83 2.10
N TYR A 131 -10.08 6.58 1.12
CA TYR A 131 -9.79 7.59 0.11
C TYR A 131 -10.83 7.60 -1.01
N GLY A 132 -11.49 6.47 -1.28
CA GLY A 132 -12.54 6.37 -2.28
C GLY A 132 -13.87 7.01 -1.86
N VAL A 133 -14.27 6.87 -0.59
CA VAL A 133 -15.57 7.38 -0.09
C VAL A 133 -15.45 8.81 0.43
N LEU A 134 -14.38 9.14 1.18
CA LEU A 134 -14.20 10.47 1.76
C LEU A 134 -14.11 11.55 0.67
N PHE A 135 -13.45 11.24 -0.45
CA PHE A 135 -13.29 12.19 -1.56
C PHE A 135 -14.60 12.45 -2.32
N GLN A 136 -15.58 11.55 -2.23
CA GLN A 136 -16.90 11.73 -2.87
C GLN A 136 -17.90 12.49 -2.00
N MET A 137 -17.54 12.81 -0.75
CA MET A 137 -18.39 13.58 0.14
C MET A 137 -18.14 15.08 -0.09
N ASP A 138 -19.15 15.78 -0.59
CA ASP A 138 -19.17 17.24 -0.61
C ASP A 138 -19.38 17.74 0.83
N ASP A 139 -18.34 18.33 1.43
CA ASP A 139 -18.31 18.92 2.78
C ASP A 139 -18.69 17.95 3.93
N PRO A 140 -17.84 16.94 4.24
CA PRO A 140 -18.10 16.02 5.33
C PRO A 140 -18.07 16.73 6.69
N SER A 141 -19.06 16.43 7.54
CA SER A 141 -19.10 16.97 8.90
C SER A 141 -17.82 16.66 9.69
N SER A 142 -17.47 17.53 10.64
CA SER A 142 -16.27 17.37 11.48
C SER A 142 -16.25 16.06 12.28
N ILE A 143 -17.42 15.50 12.59
CA ILE A 143 -17.55 14.20 13.28
C ILE A 143 -17.09 13.08 12.36
N ILE A 144 -17.54 13.08 11.10
CA ILE A 144 -17.13 12.10 10.10
C ILE A 144 -15.61 12.16 9.90
N LEU A 145 -15.06 13.37 9.74
CA LEU A 145 -13.61 13.55 9.61
C LEU A 145 -12.83 13.01 10.81
N ALA A 146 -13.33 13.23 12.04
CA ALA A 146 -12.70 12.70 13.25
C ALA A 146 -12.71 11.16 13.28
N ASP A 147 -13.84 10.53 12.92
CA ASP A 147 -13.96 9.08 12.85
C ASP A 147 -13.00 8.48 11.81
N TYR A 148 -12.90 9.09 10.63
CA TYR A 148 -11.93 8.66 9.60
C TYR A 148 -10.49 8.76 10.10
N MET A 149 -10.12 9.83 10.80
CA MET A 149 -8.79 9.97 11.38
C MET A 149 -8.49 8.89 12.42
N VAL A 150 -9.47 8.51 13.25
CA VAL A 150 -9.32 7.40 14.21
C VAL A 150 -9.11 6.07 13.48
N ILE A 151 -9.85 5.81 12.40
CA ILE A 151 -9.68 4.59 11.59
C ILE A 151 -8.28 4.56 10.97
N ILE A 152 -7.85 5.65 10.31
CA ILE A 152 -6.52 5.76 9.70
C ILE A 152 -5.43 5.48 10.73
N ASN A 153 -5.50 6.12 11.90
CA ASN A 153 -4.53 5.94 12.97
C ASN A 153 -4.51 4.50 13.51
N SER A 154 -5.68 3.87 13.61
CA SER A 154 -5.80 2.48 14.06
C SER A 154 -5.17 1.51 13.06
N VAL A 155 -5.44 1.72 11.76
CA VAL A 155 -4.84 0.93 10.67
C VAL A 155 -3.33 1.10 10.65
N ASN A 156 -2.83 2.34 10.73
CA ASN A 156 -1.40 2.63 10.80
C ASN A 156 -0.74 1.92 11.98
N PHE A 157 -1.34 2.01 13.17
CA PHE A 157 -0.83 1.32 14.35
C PHE A 157 -0.74 -0.19 14.13
N ILE A 158 -1.80 -0.81 13.61
CA ILE A 158 -1.82 -2.26 13.32
C ILE A 158 -0.75 -2.62 12.28
N SER A 159 -0.67 -1.89 11.16
CA SER A 159 0.30 -2.16 10.10
C SER A 159 1.73 -2.02 10.60
N TYR A 160 2.07 -0.96 11.36
CA TYR A 160 3.40 -0.82 11.94
C TYR A 160 3.69 -1.94 12.97
N PHE A 161 2.72 -2.31 13.79
CA PHE A 161 2.87 -3.40 14.74
C PHE A 161 3.19 -4.73 14.03
N LEU A 162 2.46 -5.06 12.96
CA LEU A 162 2.69 -6.26 12.15
C LEU A 162 4.05 -6.23 11.43
N ILE A 163 4.47 -5.08 10.90
CA ILE A 163 5.82 -4.92 10.31
C ILE A 163 6.90 -5.14 11.36
N ASN A 164 6.72 -4.65 12.60
CA ASN A 164 7.67 -4.91 13.68
C ASN A 164 7.74 -6.41 14.02
N ILE A 165 6.62 -7.12 14.04
CA ILE A 165 6.61 -8.58 14.21
C ILE A 165 7.37 -9.26 13.06
N ALA A 166 7.17 -8.82 11.81
CA ALA A 166 7.89 -9.34 10.66
C ALA A 166 9.42 -9.19 10.83
N LEU A 167 9.88 -8.01 11.24
CA LEU A 167 11.30 -7.73 11.48
C LEU A 167 11.86 -8.57 12.63
N VAL A 168 11.13 -8.69 13.74
CA VAL A 168 11.53 -9.54 14.86
C VAL A 168 11.62 -11.02 14.44
N CYS A 169 10.68 -11.51 13.64
CA CYS A 169 10.74 -12.87 13.10
C CYS A 169 11.95 -13.07 12.19
N GLN A 170 12.24 -12.09 11.32
CA GLN A 170 13.41 -12.12 10.44
C GLN A 170 14.71 -12.20 11.25
N ILE A 171 14.87 -11.36 12.28
CA ILE A 171 16.06 -11.32 13.13
C ILE A 171 16.19 -12.62 13.94
N ARG A 172 15.10 -13.09 14.57
CA ARG A 172 15.13 -14.23 15.48
C ARG A 172 15.37 -15.57 14.78
N TYR A 173 14.80 -15.74 13.59
CA TYR A 173 14.87 -17.00 12.85
C TYR A 173 15.86 -16.96 11.68
N ASN A 174 16.51 -15.83 11.44
CA ASN A 174 17.43 -15.59 10.32
C ASN A 174 16.85 -16.03 8.97
N LYS A 175 15.54 -15.83 8.79
CA LYS A 175 14.82 -16.20 7.57
C LYS A 175 14.76 -15.01 6.63
N PRO A 176 15.18 -15.15 5.35
CA PRO A 176 14.97 -14.09 4.38
C PRO A 176 13.47 -13.87 4.16
N ILE A 177 13.07 -12.64 3.86
CA ILE A 177 11.69 -12.32 3.49
C ILE A 177 11.48 -12.75 2.03
N THR A 178 11.24 -14.04 1.82
CA THR A 178 10.96 -14.70 0.52
C THR A 178 10.14 -15.97 0.76
N LEU A 179 9.25 -16.40 -0.16
CA LEU A 179 8.63 -17.75 -0.13
C LEU A 179 9.56 -18.87 -0.63
N ARG A 180 10.89 -18.68 -0.62
CA ARG A 180 11.83 -19.70 -1.13
C ARG A 180 12.16 -20.76 -0.09
#